data_AF-A0A444YSE5-F1
#
_entry.id   AF-A0A444YSE5-F1
#
_cell.length_a   1.000
_cell.length_b   1.000
_cell.length_c   1.000
_cell.angle_alpha   90.00
_cell.angle_beta   90.00
_cell.angle_gamma   90.00
#
_symmetry.space_group_name_H-M   'P 1'
#
loop_
_entity.id
_entity.type
_entity.pdbx_description
1 polymer ?
#
loop_
_entity_poly.entity_id
_entity_poly.type
_entity_poly.pdbx_seq_one_letter_code
_entity_poly.pdbx_strand_id
1 'polypeptide(L)'
;MKSSLNKLRKLALNKSVGKDKRDFPPSVKFDELALASKEMQEMRDCYDSLLAAAAATENSAYEFAESLREMGNCLLEKTSLDDSEESGKVLEMLGSAQLDLQKLLDSYVSLSMGAIF
;
A
#
# COMPACT_ATOMS: atom_id res chain seq x y z
N MET A 1 33.86 14.70 -31.24
CA MET A 1 34.85 15.74 -30.85
C MET A 1 34.12 16.98 -30.33
N LYS A 2 34.44 17.34 -29.08
CA LYS A 2 34.26 18.62 -28.37
C LYS A 2 33.50 19.75 -29.09
N SER A 3 32.21 19.95 -28.79
CA SER A 3 31.58 21.27 -28.94
C SER A 3 30.28 21.39 -28.13
N SER A 4 30.40 21.59 -26.82
CA SER A 4 29.28 22.10 -25.99
C SER A 4 29.73 23.04 -24.87
N LEU A 5 31.04 23.08 -24.54
CA LEU A 5 31.59 23.93 -23.48
C LEU A 5 31.66 25.43 -23.82
N ASN A 6 31.52 25.82 -25.09
CA ASN A 6 31.60 27.23 -25.49
C ASN A 6 30.33 28.03 -25.18
N LYS A 7 29.20 27.38 -24.87
CA LYS A 7 27.96 28.06 -24.46
C LYS A 7 27.94 28.43 -22.97
N LEU A 8 28.70 27.73 -22.13
CA LEU A 8 28.77 28.02 -20.69
C LEU A 8 29.68 29.22 -20.37
N ARG A 9 30.63 29.57 -21.26
CA ARG A 9 31.52 30.71 -21.03
C ARG A 9 30.84 32.08 -21.21
N LYS A 10 29.70 32.14 -21.92
CA LYS A 10 28.95 33.38 -22.14
C LYS A 10 28.02 33.77 -20.98
N LEU A 11 27.86 32.89 -19.98
CA LEU A 11 27.16 33.19 -18.73
C LEU A 11 28.08 33.74 -17.64
N ALA A 12 29.41 33.73 -17.84
CA ALA A 12 30.39 34.03 -16.79
C ALA A 12 30.83 35.50 -16.73
N LEU A 13 30.38 36.38 -17.64
CA LEU A 13 30.83 37.79 -17.68
C LEU A 13 29.68 38.71 -18.08
N ASN A 14 28.79 38.99 -17.13
CA ASN A 14 28.05 40.26 -17.10
C ASN A 14 28.09 40.78 -15.66
N LYS A 15 29.25 41.35 -15.33
CA LYS A 15 29.42 42.24 -14.19
C LYS A 15 28.90 43.62 -14.62
N SER A 16 27.62 43.89 -14.37
CA SER A 16 27.10 45.26 -14.32
C SER A 16 26.47 45.48 -12.96
N VAL A 17 27.16 46.31 -12.19
CA VAL A 17 26.71 47.01 -11.00
C VAL A 17 25.30 47.55 -11.21
N GLY A 18 24.38 47.10 -10.37
CA GLY A 18 23.02 47.61 -10.24
C GLY A 18 22.47 47.05 -8.95
N LYS A 19 22.43 47.90 -7.92
CA LYS A 19 21.79 47.62 -6.63
C LYS A 19 20.43 46.96 -6.87
N ASP A 20 20.33 45.69 -6.56
CA ASP A 20 19.08 45.17 -6.03
C ASP A 20 19.46 44.26 -4.87
N LYS A 21 19.37 44.84 -3.68
CA LYS A 21 19.34 44.09 -2.43
C LYS A 21 18.14 43.15 -2.51
N ARG A 22 18.35 41.95 -3.04
CA ARG A 22 17.52 40.80 -2.69
C ARG A 22 17.94 40.33 -1.30
N ASP A 23 17.67 41.19 -0.34
CA ASP A 23 17.50 40.81 1.06
C ASP A 23 16.20 40.01 1.10
N PHE A 24 16.23 38.75 0.64
CA PHE A 24 15.28 37.80 1.19
C PHE A 24 15.61 37.72 2.67
N PRO A 25 14.69 38.08 3.58
CA PRO A 25 14.97 37.99 5.01
C PRO A 25 15.43 36.56 5.28
N PRO A 26 16.56 36.34 5.97
CA PRO A 26 17.01 35.00 6.33
C PRO A 26 15.88 34.16 6.93
N SER A 27 14.93 34.79 7.64
CA SER A 27 13.75 34.11 8.22
C SER A 27 12.88 33.40 7.19
N VAL A 28 12.64 33.97 5.99
CA VAL A 28 11.72 33.38 4.99
C VAL A 28 12.22 32.01 4.51
N LYS A 29 13.54 31.85 4.33
CA LYS A 29 14.14 30.56 3.95
C LYS A 29 14.14 29.53 5.07
N PHE A 30 14.28 29.98 6.32
CA PHE A 30 14.16 29.11 7.48
C PHE A 30 12.71 28.64 7.68
N ASP A 31 11.73 29.51 7.43
CA ASP A 31 10.31 29.18 7.50
C ASP A 31 9.90 28.19 6.39
N GLU A 32 10.39 28.38 5.15
CA GLU A 32 10.19 27.43 4.05
C GLU A 32 10.82 26.05 4.34
N LEU A 33 12.03 26.02 4.92
CA LEU A 33 12.68 24.76 5.30
C LEU A 33 11.94 24.07 6.45
N ALA A 34 11.47 24.84 7.44
CA ALA A 34 10.67 24.31 8.55
C ALA A 34 9.34 23.73 8.06
N LEU A 35 8.69 24.40 7.09
CA LEU A 35 7.49 23.91 6.43
C LEU A 35 7.79 22.61 5.66
N ALA A 36 8.82 22.59 4.81
CA ALA A 36 9.19 21.39 4.06
C ALA A 36 9.54 20.21 5.00
N SER A 37 10.23 20.46 6.11
CA SER A 37 10.54 19.44 7.12
C SER A 37 9.26 18.87 7.74
N LYS A 38 8.30 19.74 8.07
CA LYS A 38 6.99 19.32 8.58
C LYS A 38 6.20 18.52 7.55
N GLU A 39 6.17 18.95 6.29
CA GLU A 39 5.51 18.21 5.21
C GLU A 39 6.14 16.84 4.97
N MET A 40 7.47 16.73 5.01
CA MET A 40 8.16 15.44 4.92
C MET A 40 7.82 14.51 6.09
N GLN A 41 7.66 15.08 7.28
CA GLN A 41 7.24 14.35 8.48
C GLN A 41 5.81 13.82 8.33
N GLU A 42 4.86 14.67 7.93
CA GLU A 42 3.47 14.28 7.68
C GLU A 42 3.36 13.24 6.56
N MET A 43 4.16 13.36 5.50
CA MET A 43 4.21 12.37 4.42
C MET A 43 4.68 11.02 4.94
N ARG A 44 5.71 10.98 5.79
CA ARG A 44 6.18 9.73 6.41
C ARG A 44 5.09 9.11 7.28
N ASP A 45 4.46 9.90 8.14
CA ASP A 45 3.42 9.40 9.05
C ASP A 45 2.21 8.86 8.28
N CYS A 46 1.89 9.46 7.11
CA CYS A 46 0.89 8.94 6.19
C CYS A 46 1.29 7.57 5.60
N TYR A 47 2.53 7.42 5.14
CA TYR A 47 3.03 6.13 4.64
C TYR A 47 3.05 5.05 5.72
N ASP A 48 3.50 5.38 6.93
CA ASP A 48 3.52 4.44 8.06
C ASP A 48 2.10 4.00 8.42
N SER A 49 1.13 4.92 8.40
CA SER A 49 -0.29 4.61 8.62
C SER A 49 -0.87 3.72 7.52
N LEU A 50 -0.53 3.99 6.25
CA LEU A 50 -0.95 3.18 5.11
C LEU A 50 -0.39 1.76 5.20
N LEU A 51 0.90 1.63 5.55
CA LEU A 51 1.55 0.34 5.71
C LEU A 51 0.93 -0.46 6.87
N ALA A 52 0.65 0.20 8.00
CA ALA A 52 -0.04 -0.42 9.12
C ALA A 52 -1.45 -0.91 8.74
N ALA A 53 -2.20 -0.10 7.99
CA ALA A 53 -3.53 -0.47 7.49
C ALA A 53 -3.48 -1.64 6.50
N ALA A 54 -2.47 -1.67 5.61
CA ALA A 54 -2.26 -2.77 4.68
C ALA A 54 -1.96 -4.09 5.42
N ALA A 55 -1.03 -4.05 6.40
CA ALA A 55 -0.70 -5.21 7.22
C ALA A 55 -1.90 -5.70 8.04
N ALA A 56 -2.69 -4.80 8.62
CA ALA A 56 -3.90 -5.17 9.34
C ALA A 56 -4.94 -5.83 8.41
N THR A 57 -5.12 -5.28 7.19
CA THR A 57 -6.02 -5.84 6.17
C THR A 57 -5.58 -7.24 5.76
N GLU A 58 -4.28 -7.44 5.57
CA GLU A 58 -3.72 -8.73 5.21
C GLU A 58 -3.94 -9.78 6.30
N ASN A 59 -3.64 -9.44 7.56
CA ASN A 59 -3.89 -10.32 8.70
C ASN A 59 -5.36 -10.71 8.81
N SER A 60 -6.27 -9.74 8.67
CA SER A 60 -7.71 -10.01 8.68
C SER A 60 -8.16 -10.89 7.50
N ALA A 61 -7.57 -10.72 6.31
CA ALA A 61 -7.86 -11.56 5.16
C ALA A 61 -7.38 -13.00 5.37
N TYR A 62 -6.21 -13.19 5.97
CA TYR A 62 -5.69 -14.51 6.35
C TYR A 62 -6.61 -15.19 7.37
N GLU A 63 -6.93 -14.52 8.49
CA GLU A 63 -7.82 -15.06 9.52
C GLU A 63 -9.22 -15.40 8.96
N PHE A 64 -9.72 -14.59 8.04
CA PHE A 64 -10.98 -14.87 7.37
C PHE A 64 -10.89 -16.10 6.47
N ALA A 65 -9.79 -16.27 5.72
CA ALA A 65 -9.55 -17.47 4.90
C ALA A 65 -9.50 -18.74 5.76
N GLU A 66 -8.82 -18.70 6.92
CA GLU A 66 -8.81 -19.80 7.88
C GLU A 66 -10.23 -20.15 8.35
N SER A 67 -11.03 -19.13 8.70
CA SER A 67 -12.41 -19.30 9.16
C SER A 67 -13.31 -19.92 8.08
N LEU A 68 -13.15 -19.50 6.81
CA LEU A 68 -13.86 -20.09 5.67
C LEU A 68 -13.50 -21.57 5.49
N ARG A 69 -12.22 -21.93 5.66
CA ARG A 69 -11.78 -23.33 5.57
C ARG A 69 -12.42 -24.20 6.65
N GLU A 70 -12.37 -23.73 7.91
CA GLU A 70 -12.95 -24.44 9.04
C GLU A 70 -14.47 -24.62 8.87
N MET A 71 -15.19 -23.56 8.51
CA MET A 71 -16.62 -23.61 8.25
C MET A 71 -16.95 -24.53 7.07
N GLY A 72 -16.20 -24.42 5.97
CA GLY A 72 -16.38 -25.27 4.79
C GLY A 72 -16.27 -26.75 5.13
N ASN A 73 -15.20 -27.13 5.85
CA ASN A 73 -15.01 -28.51 6.29
C ASN A 73 -16.12 -28.96 7.26
N CYS A 74 -16.52 -28.12 8.21
CA CYS A 74 -17.61 -28.42 9.15
C CYS A 74 -18.93 -28.73 8.43
N LEU A 75 -19.28 -27.95 7.40
CA LEU A 75 -20.49 -28.15 6.61
C LEU A 75 -20.44 -29.44 5.78
N LEU A 76 -19.29 -29.75 5.19
CA LEU A 76 -19.09 -31.00 4.44
C LEU A 76 -19.14 -32.24 5.35
N GLU A 77 -18.53 -32.17 6.53
CA GLU A 77 -18.64 -33.23 7.54
C GLU A 77 -20.10 -33.43 7.97
N LYS A 78 -20.83 -32.34 8.21
CA LYS A 78 -22.25 -32.39 8.59
C LYS A 78 -23.13 -33.02 7.52
N THR A 79 -22.80 -32.84 6.23
CA THR A 79 -23.51 -33.48 5.11
C THR A 79 -23.52 -35.00 5.23
N SER A 80 -22.42 -35.60 5.69
CA SER A 80 -22.31 -37.06 5.87
C SER A 80 -23.17 -37.63 7.01
N LEU A 81 -23.66 -36.75 7.89
CA LEU A 81 -24.46 -37.09 9.06
C LEU A 81 -25.95 -36.75 8.87
N ASP A 82 -26.32 -36.17 7.73
CA ASP A 82 -27.68 -35.72 7.46
C ASP A 82 -28.47 -36.80 6.71
N ASP A 83 -29.55 -37.30 7.32
CA ASP A 83 -30.43 -38.32 6.74
C ASP A 83 -31.38 -37.73 5.69
N SER A 84 -31.47 -36.39 5.59
CA SER A 84 -32.30 -35.68 4.63
C SER A 84 -31.51 -35.33 3.37
N GLU A 85 -31.95 -35.88 2.23
CA GLU A 85 -31.29 -35.71 0.93
C GLU A 85 -31.18 -34.23 0.49
N GLU A 86 -32.20 -33.41 0.78
CA GLU A 86 -32.25 -32.02 0.35
C GLU A 86 -31.31 -31.13 1.18
N SER A 87 -31.34 -31.26 2.51
CA SER A 87 -30.47 -30.48 3.39
C SER A 87 -29.01 -30.90 3.27
N GLY A 88 -28.74 -32.19 3.02
CA GLY A 88 -27.39 -32.67 2.68
C GLY A 88 -26.83 -31.97 1.44
N LYS A 89 -27.59 -31.89 0.34
CA LYS A 89 -27.15 -31.18 -0.89
C LYS A 89 -26.89 -29.69 -0.65
N VAL A 90 -27.71 -29.02 0.16
CA VAL A 90 -27.52 -27.60 0.49
C VAL A 90 -26.24 -27.40 1.32
N LEU A 91 -26.00 -28.26 2.31
CA LEU A 91 -24.79 -28.22 3.13
C LEU A 91 -23.54 -28.48 2.29
N GLU A 92 -23.61 -29.43 1.35
CA GLU A 92 -22.53 -29.71 0.40
C GLU A 92 -22.20 -28.47 -0.44
N MET A 93 -23.21 -27.88 -1.09
CA MET A 93 -23.03 -26.68 -1.91
C MET A 93 -22.46 -25.51 -1.09
N LEU A 94 -22.94 -25.30 0.13
CA LEU A 94 -22.45 -24.23 0.99
C LEU A 94 -21.00 -24.50 1.42
N GLY A 95 -20.68 -25.72 1.84
CA GLY A 95 -19.32 -26.11 2.22
C GLY A 95 -18.33 -25.94 1.08
N SER A 96 -18.67 -26.40 -0.13
CA SER A 96 -17.84 -26.19 -1.32
C SER A 96 -17.64 -24.70 -1.64
N ALA A 97 -18.70 -23.89 -1.55
CA ALA A 97 -18.60 -22.45 -1.80
C ALA A 97 -17.66 -21.74 -0.80
N GLN A 98 -17.66 -22.15 0.48
CA GLN A 98 -16.73 -21.63 1.49
C GLN A 98 -15.28 -21.95 1.12
N LEU A 99 -15.01 -23.19 0.70
CA LEU A 99 -13.66 -23.62 0.30
C LEU A 99 -13.18 -22.94 -0.99
N ASP A 100 -14.08 -22.63 -1.93
CA ASP A 100 -13.70 -21.91 -3.13
C ASP A 100 -13.39 -20.43 -2.84
N LEU A 101 -14.16 -19.77 -1.97
CA LEU A 101 -13.86 -18.43 -1.48
C LEU A 101 -12.51 -18.38 -0.74
N GLN A 102 -12.23 -19.41 0.06
CA GLN A 102 -10.96 -19.54 0.78
C GLN A 102 -9.77 -19.59 -0.18
N LYS A 103 -9.82 -20.37 -1.26
CA LYS A 103 -8.74 -20.43 -2.27
C LYS A 103 -8.50 -19.09 -2.96
N LEU A 104 -9.57 -18.33 -3.23
CA LEU A 104 -9.48 -16.99 -3.80
C LEU A 104 -8.74 -16.02 -2.86
N LEU A 105 -9.06 -16.07 -1.56
CA LEU A 105 -8.38 -15.24 -0.56
C LEU A 105 -6.93 -15.66 -0.32
N ASP A 106 -6.63 -16.96 -0.25
CA ASP A 106 -5.26 -17.47 -0.15
C ASP A 106 -4.40 -16.96 -1.32
N SER A 107 -4.96 -16.96 -2.53
CA SER A 107 -4.28 -16.46 -3.73
C SER A 107 -4.03 -14.95 -3.65
N TYR A 108 -5.00 -14.19 -3.14
CA TYR A 108 -4.87 -12.75 -2.92
C TYR A 108 -3.79 -12.43 -1.88
N VAL A 109 -3.81 -13.09 -0.72
CA VAL A 109 -2.84 -12.89 0.37
C VAL A 109 -1.43 -13.28 -0.08
N SER A 110 -1.29 -14.39 -0.81
CA SER A 110 0.01 -14.81 -1.36
C SER A 110 0.58 -13.78 -2.33
N LEU A 111 -0.25 -13.15 -3.15
CA LEU A 111 0.17 -12.09 -4.06
C LEU A 111 0.51 -10.79 -3.33
N SER A 112 -0.28 -10.40 -2.32
CA SER A 112 -0.04 -9.16 -1.57
C SER A 112 1.24 -9.22 -0.74
N MET A 113 1.55 -10.38 -0.14
CA MET A 113 2.80 -10.59 0.60
C MET A 113 4.06 -10.32 -0.23
N GLY A 114 4.05 -10.72 -1.50
CA GLY A 114 5.17 -10.48 -2.41
C GLY A 114 5.25 -9.05 -2.98
N ALA A 115 4.24 -8.21 -2.71
CA ALA A 115 4.18 -6.83 -3.18
C ALA A 115 4.43 -5.80 -2.07
N ILE A 116 4.17 -6.18 -0.81
CA ILE A 116 4.32 -5.32 0.38
C ILE A 116 5.72 -5.45 1.00
N PHE A 117 6.41 -6.59 0.81
CA PHE A 117 7.79 -6.86 1.25
C PHE A 117 8.74 -7.09 0.07
#